data_AF-A0A0B1Z7M5-F1
#
_entry.id   AF-A0A0B1Z7M5-F1
#
_cell.length_a   1.000
_cell.length_b   1.000
_cell.length_c   1.000
_cell.angle_alpha   90.00
_cell.angle_beta   90.00
_cell.angle_gamma   90.00
#
_symmetry.space_group_name_H-M   'P 1'
#
loop_
_entity.id
_entity.type
_entity.pdbx_description
1 polymer ?
#
loop_
_entity_poly.entity_id
_entity_poly.type
_entity_poly.pdbx_seq_one_letter_code
_entity_poly.pdbx_strand_id
1 'polypeptide(L)'
;MDAIDPLSLQRIINTHGTLEGAAYFDAEESLVHDIFPDRIVFQTNYLDYTSYAVDLAEGAVRVRKTRLDNYHRGHNAQVIDDDMDEDDWVELASHWQRLSRDLDTAGQGPGPDMADTLADLFDCLFDEAHAQALIENMPSPTGQWDWAWTQLQSALAGTNRLAEFEWKEWSLSGVYAINALAPLQERGIEIPTPDSATVDAVNHANDWERALLQYFNGRLEAHDLKLLAIGTHFDEYQAFACLPMNGLGLANALEIMGRLGIVHKY
;
A
#
# COMPACT_ATOMS: atom_id res chain seq x y z
N MET A 1 4.35 -15.77 27.04
CA MET A 1 3.80 -14.44 27.38
C MET A 1 2.73 -14.24 26.34
N ASP A 2 1.45 -14.27 26.71
CA ASP A 2 0.38 -14.33 25.70
C ASP A 2 0.25 -12.95 25.04
N ALA A 3 0.87 -12.78 23.87
CA ALA A 3 0.94 -11.53 23.13
C ALA A 3 -0.44 -11.07 22.60
N ILE A 4 -1.42 -11.98 22.61
CA ILE A 4 -2.75 -11.82 22.05
C ILE A 4 -3.76 -11.99 23.18
N ASP A 5 -4.55 -10.96 23.42
CA ASP A 5 -5.66 -11.03 24.39
C ASP A 5 -6.85 -11.79 23.79
N PRO A 6 -7.33 -12.87 24.43
CA PRO A 6 -8.46 -13.67 23.93
C PRO A 6 -9.72 -12.84 23.66
N LEU A 7 -10.01 -11.81 24.48
CA LEU A 7 -11.18 -10.96 24.32
C LEU A 7 -11.07 -10.07 23.09
N SER A 8 -9.88 -9.51 22.85
CA SER A 8 -9.59 -8.70 21.67
C SER A 8 -9.69 -9.53 20.39
N LEU A 9 -9.20 -10.78 20.41
CA LEU A 9 -9.40 -11.72 19.29
C LEU A 9 -10.87 -12.00 19.00
N GLN A 10 -11.69 -12.28 20.02
CA GLN A 10 -13.14 -12.46 19.82
C GLN A 10 -13.79 -11.22 19.24
N ARG A 11 -13.44 -10.03 19.74
CA ARG A 11 -14.00 -8.78 19.24
C ARG A 11 -13.71 -8.62 17.74
N ILE A 12 -12.45 -8.80 17.34
CA ILE A 12 -12.02 -8.58 15.97
C ILE A 12 -12.66 -9.58 15.01
N ILE A 13 -12.60 -10.89 15.30
CA ILE A 13 -13.16 -11.91 14.41
C ILE A 13 -14.69 -11.79 14.27
N ASN A 14 -15.39 -11.39 15.34
CA ASN A 14 -16.85 -11.17 15.29
C ASN A 14 -17.23 -9.90 14.52
N THR A 15 -16.39 -8.87 14.56
CA THR A 15 -16.70 -7.56 13.95
C THR A 15 -16.29 -7.51 12.48
N HIS A 16 -15.15 -8.12 12.14
CA HIS A 16 -14.52 -7.98 10.83
C HIS A 16 -14.44 -9.29 10.04
N GLY A 17 -14.66 -10.44 10.68
CA GLY A 17 -14.51 -11.75 10.02
C GLY A 17 -15.58 -12.04 8.97
N THR A 18 -15.17 -12.60 7.83
CA THR A 18 -16.09 -13.11 6.79
C THR A 18 -15.77 -14.56 6.43
N LEU A 19 -16.75 -15.29 5.91
CA LEU A 19 -16.59 -16.71 5.56
C LEU A 19 -15.48 -16.96 4.54
N GLU A 20 -15.24 -16.01 3.63
CA GLU A 20 -14.19 -16.08 2.62
C GLU A 20 -12.83 -15.59 3.14
N GLY A 21 -12.79 -14.99 4.34
CA GLY A 21 -11.64 -14.28 4.88
C GLY A 21 -11.69 -12.80 4.48
N ALA A 22 -11.90 -11.91 5.46
CA ALA A 22 -11.80 -10.49 5.21
C ALA A 22 -10.32 -10.09 5.19
N ALA A 23 -9.88 -9.51 4.07
CA ALA A 23 -8.53 -9.01 3.94
C ALA A 23 -8.30 -7.79 4.84
N TYR A 24 -7.29 -7.85 5.69
CA TYR A 24 -6.69 -6.73 6.40
C TYR A 24 -5.29 -6.49 5.82
N PHE A 25 -5.01 -5.26 5.40
CA PHE A 25 -3.70 -4.90 4.85
C PHE A 25 -2.83 -4.24 5.94
N ASP A 26 -1.72 -4.90 6.28
CA ASP A 26 -0.66 -4.35 7.12
C ASP A 26 0.27 -3.50 6.26
N ALA A 27 0.03 -2.18 6.24
CA ALA A 27 0.78 -1.24 5.41
C ALA A 27 2.26 -1.11 5.81
N GLU A 28 2.63 -1.49 7.04
CA GLU A 28 4.01 -1.38 7.52
C GLU A 28 4.89 -2.47 6.91
N GLU A 29 4.36 -3.68 6.80
CA GLU A 29 5.04 -4.83 6.21
C GLU A 29 4.64 -5.11 4.76
N SER A 30 3.65 -4.36 4.24
CA SER A 30 3.07 -4.57 2.92
C SER A 30 2.50 -5.99 2.74
N LEU A 31 1.81 -6.50 3.77
CA LEU A 31 1.24 -7.85 3.83
C LEU A 31 -0.28 -7.82 3.94
N VAL A 32 -0.94 -8.84 3.40
CA VAL A 32 -2.38 -9.07 3.59
C VAL A 32 -2.57 -10.19 4.61
N HIS A 33 -3.47 -9.99 5.57
CA HIS A 33 -3.88 -10.96 6.56
C HIS A 33 -5.37 -11.27 6.38
N ASP A 34 -5.79 -12.49 6.70
CA ASP A 34 -7.18 -12.91 6.50
C ASP A 34 -7.90 -13.05 7.84
N ILE A 35 -9.03 -12.38 7.99
CA ILE A 35 -9.88 -12.43 9.18
C ILE A 35 -11.10 -13.27 8.88
N PHE A 36 -11.19 -14.44 9.52
CA PHE A 36 -12.34 -15.34 9.48
C PHE A 36 -13.17 -15.17 10.76
N PRO A 37 -14.42 -15.69 10.80
CA PRO A 37 -15.23 -15.67 12.02
C PRO A 37 -14.67 -16.53 13.16
N ASP A 38 -13.76 -17.46 12.85
CA ASP A 38 -13.19 -18.42 13.79
C ASP A 38 -11.69 -18.25 14.05
N ARG A 39 -10.97 -17.50 13.20
CA ARG A 39 -9.52 -17.33 13.27
C ARG A 39 -9.03 -16.10 12.51
N ILE A 40 -7.80 -15.68 12.77
CA ILE A 40 -7.05 -14.73 11.93
C ILE A 40 -5.81 -15.43 11.39
N VAL A 41 -5.52 -15.27 10.10
CA VAL A 41 -4.32 -15.80 9.46
C VAL A 41 -3.38 -14.64 9.13
N PHE A 42 -2.27 -14.57 9.85
CA PHE A 42 -1.20 -13.61 9.59
C PHE A 42 -0.22 -14.22 8.59
N GLN A 43 0.03 -13.50 7.51
CA GLN A 43 1.11 -13.79 6.56
C GLN A 43 2.39 -13.11 7.04
N THR A 44 3.54 -13.67 6.67
CA THR A 44 4.87 -13.07 6.93
C THR A 44 5.54 -12.69 5.61
N ASN A 45 6.61 -11.89 5.69
CA ASN A 45 7.45 -11.55 4.53
C ASN A 45 8.58 -12.59 4.30
N TYR A 46 8.59 -13.70 5.04
CA TYR A 46 9.63 -14.71 4.93
C TYR A 46 9.55 -15.47 3.60
N LEU A 47 10.73 -15.81 3.06
CA LEU A 47 10.86 -16.55 1.78
C LEU A 47 10.24 -17.94 1.81
N ASP A 48 10.03 -18.51 2.99
CA ASP A 48 9.39 -19.81 3.17
C ASP A 48 7.86 -19.73 3.35
N TYR A 49 7.27 -18.55 3.15
CA TYR A 49 5.83 -18.31 3.25
C TYR A 49 5.27 -18.77 4.59
N THR A 50 6.00 -18.47 5.67
CA THR A 50 5.52 -18.71 7.02
C THR A 50 4.22 -17.95 7.26
N SER A 51 3.28 -18.59 7.96
CA SER A 51 2.01 -17.99 8.36
C SER A 51 1.58 -18.47 9.75
N TYR A 52 0.86 -17.60 10.45
CA TYR A 52 0.33 -17.86 11.79
C TYR A 52 -1.19 -17.84 11.76
N ALA A 53 -1.82 -18.99 11.98
CA ALA A 53 -3.26 -19.08 12.21
C ALA A 53 -3.53 -18.96 13.71
N VAL A 54 -4.21 -17.89 14.11
CA VAL A 54 -4.55 -17.58 15.50
C VAL A 54 -6.05 -17.81 15.69
N ASP A 55 -6.39 -18.73 16.59
CA ASP A 55 -7.78 -19.06 16.93
C ASP A 55 -8.00 -19.16 18.44
N LEU A 56 -9.24 -19.44 18.84
CA LEU A 56 -9.59 -19.72 20.21
C LEU A 56 -9.93 -21.19 20.40
N ALA A 57 -9.16 -21.83 21.29
CA ALA A 57 -9.42 -23.18 21.75
C ALA A 57 -9.55 -23.19 23.27
N GLU A 58 -10.65 -23.72 23.78
CA GLU A 58 -10.89 -23.90 25.22
C GLU A 58 -10.78 -22.59 26.05
N GLY A 59 -11.06 -21.45 25.42
CA GLY A 59 -10.99 -20.13 26.06
C GLY A 59 -9.59 -19.51 26.12
N ALA A 60 -8.59 -20.15 25.49
CA ALA A 60 -7.24 -19.63 25.33
C ALA A 60 -6.92 -19.39 23.85
N VAL A 61 -5.96 -18.50 23.60
CA VAL A 61 -5.41 -18.30 22.27
C VAL A 61 -4.58 -19.52 21.88
N ARG A 62 -4.85 -20.05 20.69
CA ARG A 62 -4.05 -21.09 20.05
C ARG A 62 -3.46 -20.53 18.78
N VAL A 63 -2.17 -20.78 18.58
CA VAL A 63 -1.45 -20.40 17.37
C VAL A 63 -0.98 -21.65 16.66
N ARG A 64 -1.23 -21.74 15.36
CA ARG A 64 -0.68 -22.76 14.47
C ARG A 64 0.22 -22.08 13.45
N LYS A 65 1.52 -22.37 13.51
CA LYS A 65 2.50 -21.95 12.50
C LYS A 65 2.52 -22.96 11.37
N THR A 66 2.51 -22.46 10.14
CA THR A 66 2.79 -23.27 8.95
C THR A 66 3.81 -22.58 8.08
N ARG A 67 4.61 -23.35 7.34
CA ARG A 67 5.59 -22.84 6.36
C ARG A 67 5.82 -23.84 5.24
N LEU A 68 6.53 -23.45 4.20
CA LEU A 68 7.00 -24.40 3.19
C LEU A 68 8.13 -25.28 3.73
N ASP A 69 8.07 -26.58 3.43
CA ASP A 69 9.11 -27.55 3.76
C ASP A 69 10.47 -27.16 3.14
N ASN A 70 10.44 -26.69 1.90
CA ASN A 70 11.57 -26.15 1.16
C ASN A 70 11.08 -25.25 0.02
N TYR A 71 11.14 -23.93 0.21
CA TYR A 71 10.68 -22.94 -0.76
C TYR A 71 11.39 -23.02 -2.12
N HIS A 72 12.62 -23.55 -2.19
CA HIS A 72 13.32 -23.76 -3.47
C HIS A 72 12.67 -24.80 -4.38
N ARG A 73 11.73 -25.59 -3.88
CA ARG A 73 11.00 -26.59 -4.68
C ARG A 73 9.87 -25.99 -5.52
N GLY A 74 9.58 -24.69 -5.38
CA GLY A 74 8.53 -24.01 -6.12
C GLY A 74 7.18 -24.71 -5.92
N HIS A 75 6.49 -25.06 -7.01
CA HIS A 75 5.18 -25.74 -6.98
C HIS A 75 5.17 -27.12 -6.31
N ASN A 76 6.35 -27.72 -6.06
CA ASN A 76 6.46 -28.99 -5.34
C ASN A 76 6.72 -28.81 -3.84
N ALA A 77 6.88 -27.58 -3.37
CA ALA A 77 6.98 -27.28 -1.95
C ALA A 77 5.64 -27.60 -1.26
N GLN A 78 5.71 -28.17 -0.07
CA GLN A 78 4.54 -28.54 0.71
C GLN A 78 4.45 -27.66 1.95
N VAL A 79 3.23 -27.23 2.27
CA VAL A 79 2.96 -26.56 3.55
C VAL A 79 3.01 -27.61 4.65
N ILE A 80 3.86 -27.36 5.64
CA ILE A 80 4.04 -28.20 6.83
C ILE A 80 3.74 -27.39 8.09
N ASP A 81 3.30 -28.10 9.12
CA ASP A 81 3.21 -27.53 10.47
C ASP A 81 4.60 -27.37 11.05
N ASP A 82 4.82 -26.27 11.77
CA ASP A 82 6.06 -26.02 12.49
C ASP A 82 5.78 -25.48 13.90
N ASP A 83 6.76 -25.57 14.78
CA ASP A 83 6.66 -25.07 16.14
C ASP A 83 6.98 -23.57 16.21
N MET A 84 6.31 -22.85 17.11
CA MET A 84 6.59 -21.45 17.40
C MET A 84 7.87 -21.31 18.24
N ASP A 85 8.81 -20.50 17.79
CA ASP A 85 9.97 -20.05 18.55
C ASP A 85 9.80 -18.62 19.10
N GLU A 86 10.82 -18.09 19.79
CA GLU A 86 10.76 -16.77 20.42
C GLU A 86 10.65 -15.63 19.40
N ASP A 87 11.32 -15.75 18.25
CA ASP A 87 11.29 -14.73 17.20
C ASP A 87 9.92 -14.71 16.51
N ASP A 88 9.33 -15.89 16.27
CA ASP A 88 7.95 -16.01 15.76
C ASP A 88 6.95 -15.32 16.68
N TRP A 89 7.10 -15.48 18.01
CA TRP A 89 6.22 -14.82 18.97
C TRP A 89 6.37 -13.30 18.97
N VAL A 90 7.57 -12.79 18.74
CA VAL A 90 7.84 -11.34 18.64
C VAL A 90 7.24 -10.77 17.35
N GLU A 91 7.41 -11.46 16.23
CA GLU A 91 6.82 -11.08 14.95
C GLU A 91 5.28 -11.09 15.03
N LEU A 92 4.69 -12.19 15.51
CA LEU A 92 3.24 -12.29 15.68
C LEU A 92 2.69 -11.22 16.62
N ALA A 93 3.39 -10.90 17.71
CA ALA A 93 3.00 -9.81 18.61
C ALA A 93 2.96 -8.45 17.88
N SER A 94 3.91 -8.22 16.97
CA SER A 94 4.00 -6.97 16.21
C SER A 94 2.85 -6.85 15.21
N HIS A 95 2.58 -7.90 14.43
CA HIS A 95 1.40 -7.93 13.54
C HIS A 95 0.10 -7.79 14.32
N TRP A 96 -0.02 -8.50 15.44
CA TRP A 96 -1.20 -8.42 16.31
C TRP A 96 -1.44 -7.00 16.82
N GLN A 97 -0.40 -6.33 17.31
CA GLN A 97 -0.50 -4.97 17.84
C GLN A 97 -0.95 -3.98 16.77
N ARG A 98 -0.41 -4.07 15.55
CA ARG A 98 -0.82 -3.22 14.43
C ARG A 98 -2.26 -3.48 14.03
N LEU A 99 -2.62 -4.74 13.80
CA LEU A 99 -3.98 -5.14 13.44
C LEU A 99 -4.99 -4.72 14.52
N SER A 100 -4.71 -5.02 15.78
CA SER A 100 -5.58 -4.64 16.90
C SER A 100 -5.70 -3.13 17.01
N ARG A 101 -4.60 -2.37 16.93
CA ARG A 101 -4.66 -0.90 16.95
C ARG A 101 -5.56 -0.38 15.84
N ASP A 102 -5.34 -0.82 14.60
CA ASP A 102 -5.99 -0.27 13.42
C ASP A 102 -7.50 -0.63 13.39
N LEU A 103 -7.85 -1.86 13.77
CA LEU A 103 -9.24 -2.32 13.79
C LEU A 103 -9.99 -1.89 15.07
N ASP A 104 -9.31 -1.73 16.20
CA ASP A 104 -9.96 -1.24 17.43
C ASP A 104 -10.17 0.28 17.41
N THR A 105 -9.33 1.04 16.71
CA THR A 105 -9.59 2.48 16.47
C THR A 105 -10.66 2.72 15.40
N ALA A 106 -10.92 1.77 14.51
CA ALA A 106 -12.06 1.83 13.57
C ALA A 106 -13.44 1.84 14.27
N GLY A 107 -13.49 1.58 15.59
CA GLY A 107 -14.71 1.63 16.40
C GLY A 107 -14.95 2.94 17.17
N GLN A 108 -14.07 3.95 17.10
CA GLN A 108 -14.27 5.23 17.82
C GLN A 108 -14.70 6.37 16.88
N GLY A 109 -15.97 6.32 16.48
CA GLY A 109 -16.64 7.31 15.64
C GLY A 109 -17.11 6.70 14.33
N PRO A 110 -18.05 7.34 13.59
CA PRO A 110 -18.21 6.99 12.19
C PRO A 110 -16.83 7.16 11.56
N GLY A 111 -16.27 6.08 11.01
CA GLY A 111 -15.09 6.17 10.18
C GLY A 111 -15.29 7.25 9.11
N PRO A 112 -14.22 7.87 8.61
CA PRO A 112 -14.34 8.85 7.55
C PRO A 112 -15.20 8.26 6.43
N ASP A 113 -16.22 9.01 5.98
CA ASP A 113 -16.99 8.59 4.82
C ASP A 113 -15.98 8.50 3.65
N MET A 114 -15.79 7.28 3.14
CA MET A 114 -14.79 6.98 2.12
C MET A 114 -15.07 7.77 0.85
N ALA A 115 -16.34 8.02 0.53
CA ALA A 115 -16.73 8.83 -0.60
C ALA A 115 -16.37 10.30 -0.36
N ASP A 116 -16.75 10.87 0.78
CA ASP A 116 -16.43 12.28 1.09
C ASP A 116 -14.91 12.50 1.19
N THR A 117 -14.19 11.54 1.77
CA THR A 117 -12.72 11.63 1.91
C THR A 117 -12.02 11.52 0.56
N LEU A 118 -12.52 10.70 -0.37
CA LEU A 118 -12.01 10.65 -1.74
C LEU A 118 -12.38 11.91 -2.53
N ALA A 119 -13.56 12.50 -2.28
CA ALA A 119 -13.95 13.77 -2.86
C ALA A 119 -12.97 14.89 -2.45
N ASP A 120 -12.64 14.99 -1.16
CA ASP A 120 -11.62 15.92 -0.65
C ASP A 120 -10.26 15.72 -1.35
N LEU A 121 -9.88 14.46 -1.65
CA LEU A 121 -8.66 14.17 -2.39
C LEU A 121 -8.75 14.67 -3.83
N PHE A 122 -9.88 14.47 -4.51
CA PHE A 122 -10.06 14.97 -5.88
C PHE A 122 -9.96 16.49 -5.96
N ASP A 123 -10.53 17.21 -5.00
CA ASP A 123 -10.40 18.67 -4.90
C ASP A 123 -8.95 19.12 -4.68
N CYS A 124 -8.13 18.30 -4.01
CA CYS A 124 -6.70 18.59 -3.84
C CYS A 124 -5.87 18.34 -5.12
N LEU A 125 -6.25 17.36 -5.94
CA LEU A 125 -5.43 16.87 -7.05
C LEU A 125 -5.81 17.48 -8.42
N PHE A 126 -7.06 17.85 -8.60
CA PHE A 126 -7.61 18.30 -9.89
C PHE A 126 -8.11 19.73 -9.82
N ASP A 127 -8.38 20.35 -10.98
CA ASP A 127 -9.11 21.60 -11.00
C ASP A 127 -10.57 21.38 -10.58
N GLU A 128 -11.20 22.43 -10.05
CA GLU A 128 -12.56 22.40 -9.48
C GLU A 128 -13.60 21.76 -10.42
N ALA A 129 -13.53 22.06 -11.73
CA ALA A 129 -14.50 21.53 -12.68
C ALA A 129 -14.32 20.03 -12.90
N HIS A 130 -13.07 19.56 -12.97
CA HIS A 130 -12.78 18.14 -13.11
C HIS A 130 -13.04 17.36 -11.82
N ALA A 131 -12.65 17.89 -10.67
CA ALA A 131 -12.92 17.29 -9.36
C ALA A 131 -14.41 17.09 -9.14
N GLN A 132 -15.23 18.12 -9.37
CA GLN A 132 -16.68 18.03 -9.26
C GLN A 132 -17.28 16.96 -10.19
N ALA A 133 -16.80 16.86 -11.43
CA ALA A 133 -17.25 15.83 -12.36
C ALA A 133 -16.90 14.41 -11.89
N LEU A 134 -15.73 14.22 -11.27
CA LEU A 134 -15.35 12.93 -10.68
C LEU A 134 -16.24 12.59 -9.49
N ILE A 135 -16.50 13.56 -8.61
CA ILE A 135 -17.34 13.39 -7.41
C ILE A 135 -18.78 13.02 -7.79
N GLU A 136 -19.38 13.70 -8.77
CA GLU A 136 -20.76 13.44 -9.22
C GLU A 136 -20.94 12.06 -9.86
N ASN A 137 -19.89 11.51 -10.48
CA ASN A 137 -19.91 10.22 -11.16
C ASN A 137 -19.30 9.08 -10.33
N MET A 138 -18.87 9.37 -9.11
CA MET A 138 -18.21 8.39 -8.24
C MET A 138 -19.20 7.28 -7.85
N PRO A 139 -18.85 6.00 -8.05
CA PRO A 139 -19.70 4.90 -7.61
C PRO A 139 -19.81 4.88 -6.08
N SER A 140 -20.86 4.26 -5.53
CA SER A 140 -20.92 4.07 -4.07
C SER A 140 -19.77 3.18 -3.59
N PRO A 141 -19.18 3.44 -2.40
CA PRO A 141 -18.18 2.58 -1.81
C PRO A 141 -18.65 1.12 -1.77
N THR A 142 -17.94 0.27 -2.48
CA THR A 142 -18.03 -1.18 -2.30
C THR A 142 -17.13 -1.49 -1.10
N GLY A 143 -17.51 -2.39 -0.20
CA GLY A 143 -16.68 -2.74 0.98
C GLY A 143 -15.31 -3.38 0.65
N GLN A 144 -14.85 -3.25 -0.60
CA GLN A 144 -13.52 -3.59 -1.07
C GLN A 144 -12.51 -2.60 -0.52
N TRP A 145 -11.41 -3.13 -0.02
CA TRP A 145 -10.34 -2.38 0.64
C TRP A 145 -9.61 -1.41 -0.30
N ASP A 146 -9.52 -1.74 -1.60
CA ASP A 146 -8.85 -0.96 -2.64
C ASP A 146 -9.80 -0.06 -3.44
N TRP A 147 -11.06 0.08 -3.00
CA TRP A 147 -12.07 0.86 -3.72
C TRP A 147 -11.62 2.29 -4.02
N ALA A 148 -11.07 2.99 -3.00
CA ALA A 148 -10.61 4.37 -3.15
C ALA A 148 -9.41 4.47 -4.10
N TRP A 149 -8.48 3.51 -4.02
CA TRP A 149 -7.36 3.42 -4.95
C TRP A 149 -7.84 3.21 -6.39
N THR A 150 -8.81 2.31 -6.61
CA THR A 150 -9.36 2.03 -7.94
C THR A 150 -9.95 3.29 -8.57
N GLN A 151 -10.68 4.11 -7.79
CA GLN A 151 -11.23 5.37 -8.28
C GLN A 151 -10.13 6.40 -8.57
N LEU A 152 -9.15 6.55 -7.67
CA LEU A 152 -8.03 7.47 -7.84
C LEU A 152 -7.17 7.11 -9.06
N GLN A 153 -6.83 5.82 -9.21
CA GLN A 153 -6.05 5.30 -10.33
C GLN A 153 -6.76 5.59 -11.66
N SER A 154 -8.07 5.34 -11.72
CA SER A 154 -8.88 5.63 -12.90
C SER A 154 -8.90 7.13 -13.25
N ALA A 155 -9.05 8.00 -12.25
CA ALA A 155 -9.04 9.45 -12.44
C ALA A 155 -7.68 9.98 -12.93
N LEU A 156 -6.58 9.51 -12.33
CA LEU A 156 -5.22 9.88 -12.73
C LEU A 156 -4.88 9.35 -14.14
N ALA A 157 -5.27 8.13 -14.45
CA ALA A 157 -5.08 7.56 -15.80
C ALA A 157 -5.90 8.33 -16.85
N GLY A 158 -7.16 8.66 -16.55
CA GLY A 158 -8.04 9.42 -17.44
C GLY A 158 -7.55 10.83 -17.79
N THR A 159 -6.64 11.37 -16.98
CA THR A 159 -6.01 12.70 -17.17
C THR A 159 -4.54 12.61 -17.60
N ASN A 160 -4.04 11.41 -17.94
CA ASN A 160 -2.63 11.16 -18.25
C ASN A 160 -1.66 11.67 -17.15
N ARG A 161 -2.07 11.56 -15.89
CA ARG A 161 -1.28 11.91 -14.70
C ARG A 161 -0.73 10.68 -13.97
N LEU A 162 -0.96 9.49 -14.52
CA LEU A 162 -0.46 8.21 -14.02
C LEU A 162 0.51 7.58 -15.03
N ALA A 163 1.66 7.14 -14.54
CA ALA A 163 2.61 6.31 -15.28
C ALA A 163 2.81 5.01 -14.53
N GLU A 164 2.92 3.89 -15.24
CA GLU A 164 3.10 2.58 -14.63
C GLU A 164 4.26 1.85 -15.30
N PHE A 165 5.21 1.37 -14.50
CA PHE A 165 6.39 0.64 -14.98
C PHE A 165 7.03 -0.16 -13.84
N GLU A 166 7.87 -1.13 -14.22
CA GLU A 166 8.69 -1.86 -13.23
C GLU A 166 9.79 -0.95 -12.70
N TRP A 167 9.98 -0.89 -11.38
CA TRP A 167 11.03 -0.04 -10.77
C TRP A 167 12.42 -0.28 -11.38
N LYS A 168 12.75 -1.52 -11.75
CA LYS A 168 14.04 -1.89 -12.36
C LYS A 168 14.23 -1.32 -13.77
N GLU A 169 13.15 -1.01 -14.48
CA GLU A 169 13.17 -0.42 -15.83
C GLU A 169 13.13 1.12 -15.83
N TRP A 170 13.32 1.76 -14.66
CA TRP A 170 13.20 3.21 -14.50
C TRP A 170 14.04 4.03 -15.48
N SER A 171 15.24 3.57 -15.82
CA SER A 171 16.22 4.31 -16.61
C SER A 171 15.86 4.41 -18.10
N LEU A 172 14.94 3.58 -18.59
CA LEU A 172 14.47 3.57 -19.98
C LEU A 172 12.95 3.71 -20.03
N SER A 173 12.22 2.64 -19.72
CA SER A 173 10.76 2.60 -19.74
C SER A 173 10.17 3.64 -18.80
N GLY A 174 10.74 3.79 -17.60
CA GLY A 174 10.28 4.77 -16.61
C GLY A 174 10.46 6.21 -17.07
N VAL A 175 11.64 6.57 -17.60
CA VAL A 175 11.88 7.91 -18.19
C VAL A 175 10.89 8.21 -19.30
N TYR A 176 10.66 7.26 -20.21
CA TYR A 176 9.68 7.44 -21.29
C TYR A 176 8.26 7.64 -20.75
N ALA A 177 7.82 6.79 -19.81
CA ALA A 177 6.50 6.85 -19.22
C ALA A 177 6.26 8.16 -18.45
N ILE A 178 7.25 8.60 -17.66
CA ILE A 178 7.15 9.84 -16.88
C ILE A 178 7.12 11.07 -17.80
N ASN A 179 7.94 11.09 -18.85
CA ASN A 179 7.90 12.17 -19.84
C ASN A 179 6.56 12.25 -20.58
N ALA A 180 5.83 11.14 -20.72
CA ALA A 180 4.50 11.13 -21.35
C ALA A 180 3.39 11.72 -20.46
N LEU A 181 3.66 12.00 -19.18
CA LEU A 181 2.68 12.57 -18.26
C LEU A 181 2.28 13.99 -18.67
N ALA A 182 0.97 14.28 -18.60
CA ALA A 182 0.42 15.59 -18.96
C ALA A 182 1.10 16.77 -18.24
N PRO A 183 1.39 16.75 -16.92
CA PRO A 183 2.06 17.85 -16.25
C PRO A 183 3.44 18.21 -16.80
N LEU A 184 4.16 17.24 -17.39
CA LEU A 184 5.45 17.48 -18.04
C LEU A 184 5.26 17.99 -19.46
N GLN A 185 4.39 17.33 -20.24
CA GLN A 185 4.10 17.69 -21.64
C GLN A 185 3.57 19.13 -21.77
N GLU A 186 2.62 19.52 -20.91
CA GLU A 186 2.03 20.86 -20.92
C GLU A 186 3.04 21.97 -20.60
N ARG A 187 4.10 21.63 -19.85
CA ARG A 187 5.15 22.57 -19.42
C ARG A 187 6.44 22.45 -20.24
N GLY A 188 6.48 21.55 -21.21
CA GLY A 188 7.67 21.27 -22.02
C GLY A 188 8.86 20.79 -21.19
N ILE A 189 8.60 20.07 -20.09
CA ILE A 189 9.64 19.52 -19.21
C ILE A 189 10.06 18.17 -19.78
N GLU A 190 11.37 17.99 -19.95
CA GLU A 190 11.96 16.73 -20.41
C GLU A 190 12.95 16.22 -19.37
N ILE A 191 12.68 15.03 -18.84
CA ILE A 191 13.62 14.27 -18.03
C ILE A 191 14.52 13.50 -18.98
N PRO A 192 15.84 13.76 -19.00
CA PRO A 192 16.74 13.06 -19.90
C PRO A 192 16.86 11.59 -19.53
N THR A 193 17.26 10.74 -20.47
CA THR A 193 17.72 9.39 -20.13
C THR A 193 19.01 9.49 -19.29
N PRO A 194 19.12 8.79 -18.14
CA PRO A 194 20.34 8.79 -17.34
C PRO A 194 21.50 8.15 -18.09
N ASP A 195 22.72 8.64 -17.84
CA ASP A 195 23.93 7.96 -18.31
C ASP A 195 24.26 6.73 -17.44
N SER A 196 25.19 5.91 -17.90
CA SER A 196 25.55 4.67 -17.20
C SER A 196 26.06 4.93 -15.78
N ALA A 197 26.81 6.02 -15.57
CA ALA A 197 27.32 6.38 -14.25
C ALA A 197 26.18 6.72 -13.26
N THR A 198 25.15 7.41 -13.73
CA THR A 198 23.96 7.73 -12.94
C THR A 198 23.15 6.47 -12.64
N VAL A 199 22.98 5.59 -13.63
CA VAL A 199 22.29 4.31 -13.44
C VAL A 199 23.00 3.46 -12.38
N ASP A 200 24.33 3.34 -12.49
CA ASP A 200 25.13 2.60 -11.53
C ASP A 200 25.04 3.20 -10.12
N ALA A 201 25.10 4.53 -10.01
CA ALA A 201 25.02 5.21 -8.71
C ALA A 201 23.67 5.00 -8.02
N VAL A 202 22.56 5.07 -8.76
CA VAL A 202 21.21 4.83 -8.21
C VAL A 202 21.06 3.35 -7.82
N ASN A 203 21.43 2.41 -8.69
CA ASN A 203 21.24 0.98 -8.46
C ASN A 203 22.08 0.40 -7.30
N HIS A 204 23.17 1.08 -6.91
CA HIS A 204 24.01 0.68 -5.77
C HIS A 204 23.76 1.53 -4.51
N ALA A 205 22.74 2.39 -4.50
CA ALA A 205 22.38 3.14 -3.32
C ALA A 205 21.82 2.22 -2.22
N ASN A 206 22.11 2.52 -0.95
CA ASN A 206 21.57 1.78 0.19
C ASN A 206 20.04 1.81 0.25
N ASP A 207 19.45 2.92 -0.21
CA ASP A 207 18.01 3.10 -0.37
C ASP A 207 17.74 3.41 -1.84
N TRP A 208 17.59 2.33 -2.61
CA TRP A 208 17.48 2.38 -4.06
C TRP A 208 16.23 3.11 -4.54
N GLU A 209 15.07 2.83 -3.94
CA GLU A 209 13.79 3.45 -4.31
C GLU A 209 13.84 4.97 -4.08
N ARG A 210 14.39 5.41 -2.95
CA ARG A 210 14.59 6.83 -2.67
C ARG A 210 15.56 7.47 -3.66
N ALA A 211 16.68 6.82 -3.96
CA ALA A 211 17.67 7.36 -4.91
C ALA A 211 17.06 7.52 -6.31
N LEU A 212 16.23 6.58 -6.74
CA LEU A 212 15.50 6.62 -8.01
C LEU A 212 14.48 7.77 -8.03
N LEU A 213 13.65 7.90 -6.99
CA LEU A 213 12.70 9.01 -6.90
C LEU A 213 13.41 10.37 -6.86
N GLN A 214 14.57 10.46 -6.19
CA GLN A 214 15.40 11.65 -6.17
C GLN A 214 15.95 12.04 -7.55
N TYR A 215 16.26 11.06 -8.41
CA TYR A 215 16.68 11.33 -9.78
C TYR A 215 15.62 12.12 -10.54
N PHE A 216 14.37 11.67 -10.50
CA PHE A 216 13.25 12.36 -11.15
C PHE A 216 12.93 13.68 -10.45
N ASN A 217 12.80 13.66 -9.12
CA ASN A 217 12.39 14.81 -8.34
C ASN A 217 13.39 15.97 -8.38
N GLY A 218 14.69 15.70 -8.51
CA GLY A 218 15.70 16.73 -8.71
C GLY A 218 15.54 17.53 -10.01
N ARG A 219 14.78 17.02 -10.99
CA ARG A 219 14.45 17.73 -12.24
C ARG A 219 13.08 18.41 -12.20
N LEU A 220 12.19 17.94 -11.34
CA LEU A 220 10.83 18.46 -11.20
C LEU A 220 10.73 19.61 -10.17
N GLU A 221 11.66 19.68 -9.23
CA GLU A 221 11.67 20.65 -8.13
C GLU A 221 11.61 22.11 -8.63
N ALA A 222 12.38 22.45 -9.67
CA ALA A 222 12.40 23.80 -10.25
C ALA A 222 11.08 24.20 -10.94
N HIS A 223 10.17 23.23 -11.12
CA HIS A 223 8.87 23.42 -11.76
C HIS A 223 7.71 23.25 -10.77
N ASP A 224 7.99 23.22 -9.46
CA ASP A 224 6.99 22.96 -8.41
C ASP A 224 6.22 21.67 -8.69
N LEU A 225 6.90 20.62 -9.13
CA LEU A 225 6.34 19.30 -9.36
C LEU A 225 7.07 18.26 -8.51
N LYS A 226 6.34 17.22 -8.13
CA LYS A 226 6.85 16.08 -7.38
C LYS A 226 6.29 14.80 -7.97
N LEU A 227 7.17 13.87 -8.30
CA LEU A 227 6.84 12.49 -8.63
C LEU A 227 6.74 11.68 -7.34
N LEU A 228 5.66 10.93 -7.22
CA LEU A 228 5.42 10.00 -6.12
C LEU A 228 5.14 8.62 -6.69
N ALA A 229 5.72 7.59 -6.08
CA ALA A 229 5.17 6.25 -6.19
C ALA A 229 3.92 6.17 -5.30
N ILE A 230 2.81 5.69 -5.84
CA ILE A 230 1.51 5.62 -5.15
C ILE A 230 0.81 4.29 -5.43
N GLY A 231 0.07 3.78 -4.46
CA GLY A 231 -0.72 2.57 -4.61
C GLY A 231 -1.33 2.15 -3.29
N THR A 232 -1.92 0.96 -3.25
CA THR A 232 -2.30 0.35 -1.97
C THR A 232 -1.12 -0.29 -1.26
N HIS A 233 -0.09 -0.68 -2.01
CA HIS A 233 1.18 -1.24 -1.54
C HIS A 233 2.28 -0.93 -2.56
N PHE A 234 3.54 -1.27 -2.24
CA PHE A 234 4.65 -1.19 -3.20
C PHE A 234 4.96 -2.58 -3.75
N ASP A 235 5.03 -2.69 -5.08
CA ASP A 235 5.33 -3.92 -5.80
C ASP A 235 6.40 -3.65 -6.88
N GLU A 236 6.90 -4.70 -7.55
CA GLU A 236 7.86 -4.58 -8.64
C GLU A 236 7.34 -3.69 -9.77
N TYR A 237 6.04 -3.81 -10.11
CA TYR A 237 5.33 -2.95 -11.05
C TYR A 237 4.53 -1.89 -10.30
N GLN A 238 4.87 -0.61 -10.51
CA GLN A 238 4.40 0.47 -9.66
C GLN A 238 3.74 1.59 -10.45
N ALA A 239 2.70 2.18 -9.86
CA ALA A 239 2.08 3.39 -10.33
C ALA A 239 2.77 4.64 -9.76
N PHE A 240 3.01 5.62 -10.63
CA PHE A 240 3.65 6.89 -10.31
C PHE A 240 2.77 8.06 -10.76
N ALA A 241 2.62 9.05 -9.90
CA ALA A 241 1.90 10.28 -10.21
C ALA A 241 2.79 11.50 -10.04
N CYS A 242 2.69 12.44 -10.99
CA CYS A 242 3.38 13.72 -10.92
C CYS A 242 2.40 14.79 -10.46
N LEU A 243 2.60 15.29 -9.24
CA LEU A 243 1.70 16.23 -8.58
C LEU A 243 2.35 17.60 -8.38
N PRO A 244 1.57 18.69 -8.40
CA PRO A 244 2.08 20.02 -8.08
C PRO A 244 2.43 20.18 -6.60
N MET A 245 3.57 20.82 -6.31
CA MET A 245 4.08 21.12 -4.96
C MET A 245 3.45 22.39 -4.36
N ASN A 246 2.21 22.73 -4.72
CA ASN A 246 1.58 23.99 -4.34
C ASN A 246 1.28 24.06 -2.82
N GLY A 247 2.28 24.43 -2.01
CA GLY A 247 2.14 24.69 -0.58
C GLY A 247 1.46 23.56 0.21
N LEU A 248 0.43 23.91 0.99
CA LEU A 248 -0.34 22.97 1.82
C LEU A 248 -1.11 21.91 1.01
N GLY A 249 -1.31 22.10 -0.30
CA GLY A 249 -2.10 21.21 -1.13
C GLY A 249 -1.53 19.80 -1.23
N LEU A 250 -0.20 19.67 -1.42
CA LEU A 250 0.45 18.35 -1.46
C LEU A 250 0.39 17.68 -0.09
N ALA A 251 0.71 18.39 0.99
CA ALA A 251 0.67 17.84 2.35
C ALA A 251 -0.73 17.32 2.72
N ASN A 252 -1.78 18.08 2.39
CA ASN A 252 -3.16 17.66 2.58
C ASN A 252 -3.51 16.42 1.74
N ALA A 253 -3.11 16.40 0.46
CA ALA A 253 -3.34 15.24 -0.40
C ALA A 253 -2.69 13.97 0.17
N LEU A 254 -1.46 14.06 0.70
CA LEU A 254 -0.77 12.92 1.32
C LEU A 254 -1.44 12.44 2.60
N GLU A 255 -1.93 13.36 3.44
CA GLU A 255 -2.69 13.02 4.64
C GLU A 255 -4.01 12.31 4.29
N ILE A 256 -4.73 12.82 3.29
CA ILE A 256 -5.99 12.23 2.81
C ILE A 256 -5.73 10.86 2.17
N MET A 257 -4.66 10.70 1.37
CA MET A 257 -4.23 9.40 0.85
C MET A 257 -4.00 8.39 1.98
N GLY A 258 -3.31 8.79 3.05
CA GLY A 258 -3.10 7.93 4.23
C GLY A 258 -4.41 7.51 4.90
N ARG A 259 -5.38 8.43 5.03
CA ARG A 259 -6.72 8.12 5.57
C ARG A 259 -7.52 7.16 4.67
N LEU A 260 -7.24 7.15 3.37
CA LEU A 260 -7.85 6.25 2.38
C LEU A 260 -7.10 4.91 2.24
N GLY A 261 -6.03 4.67 3.01
CA GLY A 261 -5.22 3.46 2.90
C GLY A 261 -4.32 3.44 1.66
N ILE A 262 -4.01 4.60 1.06
CA ILE A 262 -3.14 4.74 -0.11
C ILE A 262 -1.74 5.10 0.37
N VAL A 263 -0.78 4.21 0.12
CA VAL A 263 0.64 4.41 0.45
C VAL A 263 1.35 5.23 -0.61
N HIS A 264 2.39 5.97 -0.21
CA HIS A 264 3.16 6.81 -1.11
C HIS A 264 4.64 6.96 -0.70
N LYS A 265 5.53 7.13 -1.69
CA LYS A 265 6.98 7.40 -1.52
C LYS A 265 7.43 8.49 -2.50
N TYR A 266 8.35 9.39 -2.10
CA TYR A 266 8.81 10.54 -2.92
C TYR A 266 10.20 11.08 -2.55
#